data_AF-A0A6L7NCQ9-F1
#
_entry.id   AF-A0A6L7NCQ9-F1
#
_cell.length_a   1.000
_cell.length_b   1.000
_cell.length_c   1.000
_cell.angle_alpha   90.00
_cell.angle_beta   90.00
_cell.angle_gamma   90.00
#
_symmetry.space_group_name_H-M   'P 1'
#
loop_
_entity.id
_entity.type
_entity.pdbx_description
1 polymer ?
#
loop_
_entity_poly.entity_id
_entity_poly.type
_entity_poly.pdbx_seq_one_letter_code
_entity_poly.pdbx_strand_id
1 'polypeptide(L)'
;MFAVISYPPIPIFEVGPLRMSLHGVFAGVGFLAGAYYGTLRYRARGFDANLFQSVLTWALVGALLGARWLTLPAYWAENGFDAGELINIGGNYSILGGFAGGIGAGVWRARRLGLRLGPAVDVAAFGLAIGTVVGRIGDLAIVEHLGGPTRFALGYGIRPGYDVAPQHDRLECVTATVGEFCGIYHHAALYDMLVAAVCFGFLYWLVFRSGVRLRYGQLFAIWMTWYGLQRFFIDFTRLALDVGGDRTLGALTWSQWSALAAAVGGVGLFLWLGKRNPVVTPENDRAQGAAAHHEDG
;
A
#
# COMPACT_ATOMS: atom_id res chain seq x y z
N MET A 1 5.93 28.41 -19.89
CA MET A 1 4.80 27.79 -19.18
C MET A 1 5.25 26.39 -18.82
N PHE A 2 5.46 26.07 -17.53
CA PHE A 2 5.77 24.69 -17.15
C PHE A 2 4.56 23.82 -17.50
N ALA A 3 4.78 22.60 -17.99
CA ALA A 3 3.69 21.65 -18.16
C ALA A 3 3.04 21.44 -16.78
N VAL A 4 1.72 21.61 -16.69
CA VAL A 4 0.93 21.34 -15.48
C VAL A 4 -0.11 20.31 -15.87
N ILE A 5 -0.22 19.24 -15.10
CA ILE A 5 -1.19 18.19 -15.35
C ILE A 5 -2.53 18.67 -14.78
N SER A 6 -3.61 18.53 -15.55
CA SER A 6 -4.95 18.91 -15.12
C SER A 6 -5.98 18.12 -15.93
N TYR A 7 -6.92 17.49 -15.24
CA TYR A 7 -8.02 16.72 -15.84
C TYR A 7 -9.21 16.77 -14.87
N PRO A 8 -10.47 16.76 -15.32
CA PRO A 8 -11.60 16.77 -14.39
C PRO A 8 -11.57 15.50 -13.52
N PRO A 9 -11.70 15.61 -12.18
CA PRO A 9 -11.85 14.45 -11.32
C PRO A 9 -13.13 13.68 -11.67
N ILE A 10 -13.13 12.38 -11.42
CA ILE A 10 -14.32 11.53 -11.58
C ILE A 10 -15.09 11.54 -10.25
N PRO A 11 -16.37 11.97 -10.25
CA PRO A 11 -17.14 12.09 -9.02
C PRO A 11 -17.42 10.73 -8.38
N ILE A 12 -17.72 10.75 -7.09
CA ILE A 12 -18.14 9.58 -6.32
C ILE A 12 -19.50 9.11 -6.85
N PHE A 13 -19.63 7.80 -7.09
CA PHE A 13 -20.88 7.21 -7.56
C PHE A 13 -21.80 6.90 -6.37
N GLU A 14 -23.05 7.35 -6.44
CA GLU A 14 -24.09 6.98 -5.48
C GLU A 14 -25.00 5.92 -6.10
N VAL A 15 -24.98 4.71 -5.55
CA VAL A 15 -25.87 3.61 -5.94
C VAL A 15 -26.77 3.28 -4.74
N GLY A 16 -27.92 3.95 -4.68
CA GLY A 16 -28.82 3.88 -3.52
C GLY A 16 -28.12 4.42 -2.25
N PRO A 17 -28.10 3.70 -1.12
CA PRO A 17 -27.41 4.14 0.09
C PRO A 17 -25.88 3.98 0.02
N LEU A 18 -25.33 3.37 -1.04
CA LEU A 18 -23.91 3.08 -1.17
C LEU A 18 -23.19 4.19 -1.93
N ARG A 19 -22.21 4.81 -1.28
CA ARG A 19 -21.25 5.73 -1.89
C ARG A 19 -20.00 4.97 -2.30
N MET A 20 -19.76 4.85 -3.59
CA MET A 20 -18.61 4.13 -4.15
C MET A 20 -17.62 5.11 -4.78
N SER A 21 -16.45 5.21 -4.16
CA SER A 21 -15.31 5.95 -4.72
C SER A 21 -14.43 5.03 -5.55
N LEU A 22 -13.88 5.55 -6.66
CA LEU A 22 -12.90 4.82 -7.46
C LEU A 22 -11.63 4.48 -6.66
N HIS A 23 -11.31 5.22 -5.60
CA HIS A 23 -10.26 4.86 -4.65
C HIS A 23 -10.42 3.41 -4.15
N GLY A 24 -11.58 3.08 -3.59
CA GLY A 24 -11.86 1.74 -3.05
C GLY A 24 -11.90 0.67 -4.13
N VAL A 25 -12.45 0.99 -5.31
CA VAL A 25 -12.51 0.08 -6.45
C VAL A 25 -11.10 -0.31 -6.90
N PHE A 26 -10.23 0.67 -7.16
CA PHE A 26 -8.88 0.41 -7.62
C PHE A 26 -7.97 -0.18 -6.54
N ALA A 27 -8.21 0.13 -5.25
CA ALA A 27 -7.55 -0.58 -4.16
C ALA A 27 -7.90 -2.08 -4.17
N GLY A 28 -9.17 -2.43 -4.36
CA GLY A 28 -9.62 -3.82 -4.50
C GLY A 28 -9.06 -4.51 -5.75
N VAL A 29 -9.11 -3.84 -6.91
CA VAL A 29 -8.52 -4.36 -8.16
C VAL A 29 -7.01 -4.55 -8.00
N GLY A 30 -6.31 -3.62 -7.34
CA GLY A 30 -4.89 -3.72 -7.06
C GLY A 30 -4.54 -4.91 -6.17
N PHE A 31 -5.32 -5.14 -5.11
CA PHE A 31 -5.19 -6.34 -4.29
C PHE A 31 -5.39 -7.61 -5.12
N LEU A 32 -6.45 -7.69 -5.93
CA LEU A 32 -6.74 -8.86 -6.75
C LEU A 32 -5.65 -9.11 -7.80
N ALA A 33 -5.15 -8.06 -8.46
CA ALA A 33 -4.07 -8.17 -9.42
C ALA A 33 -2.76 -8.66 -8.77
N GLY A 34 -2.42 -8.11 -7.59
CA GLY A 34 -1.26 -8.53 -6.82
C GLY A 34 -1.38 -9.97 -6.31
N ALA A 35 -2.55 -10.34 -5.78
CA ALA A 35 -2.87 -11.69 -5.31
C ALA A 35 -2.81 -12.71 -6.45
N TYR A 36 -3.37 -12.37 -7.61
CA TYR A 36 -3.35 -13.21 -8.80
C TYR A 36 -1.91 -13.44 -9.29
N TYR A 37 -1.13 -12.37 -9.46
CA TYR A 37 0.27 -12.48 -9.86
C TYR A 37 1.09 -13.29 -8.84
N GLY A 38 0.94 -13.00 -7.55
CA GLY A 38 1.61 -13.72 -6.47
C GLY A 38 1.29 -15.22 -6.50
N THR A 39 0.02 -15.57 -6.66
CA THR A 39 -0.45 -16.96 -6.77
C THR A 39 0.18 -17.67 -7.97
N LEU A 40 0.19 -17.03 -9.15
CA LEU A 40 0.80 -17.59 -10.35
C LEU A 40 2.29 -17.87 -10.14
N ARG A 41 3.02 -16.94 -9.53
CA ARG A 41 4.46 -17.10 -9.25
C ARG A 41 4.74 -18.12 -8.17
N TYR A 42 3.90 -18.19 -7.14
CA TYR A 42 4.01 -19.19 -6.07
C TYR A 42 3.82 -20.60 -6.63
N ARG A 43 2.79 -20.79 -7.47
CA ARG A 43 2.54 -22.06 -8.17
C ARG A 43 3.66 -22.42 -9.14
N ALA A 44 4.17 -21.46 -9.91
CA ALA A 44 5.25 -21.68 -10.86
C ALA A 44 6.56 -22.16 -10.19
N ARG A 45 6.73 -21.88 -8.90
CA ARG A 45 7.85 -22.36 -8.06
C ARG A 45 7.59 -23.74 -7.45
N GLY A 46 6.45 -24.37 -7.73
CA GLY A 46 6.11 -25.71 -7.25
C GLY A 46 5.49 -25.75 -5.85
N PHE A 47 5.10 -24.60 -5.29
CA PHE A 47 4.40 -24.54 -4.00
C PHE A 47 2.88 -24.64 -4.16
N ASP A 48 2.18 -25.06 -3.10
CA ASP A 48 0.72 -25.16 -3.08
C ASP A 48 0.04 -23.77 -3.06
N ALA A 49 -0.55 -23.41 -4.20
CA ALA A 49 -1.27 -22.17 -4.38
C ALA A 49 -2.52 -22.03 -3.47
N ASN A 50 -3.15 -23.14 -3.08
CA ASN A 50 -4.35 -23.10 -2.25
C ASN A 50 -4.02 -22.65 -0.83
N LEU A 51 -2.89 -23.10 -0.28
CA LEU A 51 -2.40 -22.64 1.02
C LEU A 51 -2.11 -21.14 0.99
N PHE A 52 -1.44 -20.67 -0.07
CA PHE A 52 -1.14 -19.25 -0.24
C PHE A 52 -2.40 -18.39 -0.39
N GLN A 53 -3.36 -18.82 -1.20
CA GLN A 53 -4.66 -18.14 -1.32
C GLN A 53 -5.41 -18.12 0.01
N SER A 54 -5.38 -19.21 0.79
CA SER A 54 -5.97 -19.23 2.12
C SER A 54 -5.34 -18.19 3.04
N VAL A 55 -4.02 -18.05 3.01
CA VAL A 55 -3.31 -17.00 3.75
C VAL A 55 -3.70 -15.60 3.27
N LEU A 56 -3.78 -15.35 1.97
CA LEU A 56 -4.21 -14.08 1.40
C LEU A 56 -5.64 -13.71 1.82
N THR A 57 -6.57 -14.67 1.79
CA THR A 57 -7.96 -14.45 2.23
C THR A 57 -8.02 -14.08 3.70
N TRP A 58 -7.31 -14.80 4.56
CA TRP A 58 -7.28 -14.48 5.99
C TRP A 58 -6.55 -13.16 6.28
N ALA A 59 -5.53 -12.80 5.48
CA ALA A 59 -4.90 -11.49 5.56
C ALA A 59 -5.87 -10.36 5.14
N LEU A 60 -6.69 -10.56 4.10
CA LEU A 60 -7.72 -9.59 3.71
C LEU A 60 -8.79 -9.43 4.79
N VAL A 61 -9.32 -10.55 5.31
CA VAL A 61 -10.28 -10.54 6.42
C VAL A 61 -9.68 -9.83 7.63
N GLY A 62 -8.47 -10.21 8.04
CA GLY A 62 -7.76 -9.58 9.13
C GLY A 62 -7.53 -8.09 8.92
N ALA A 63 -7.24 -7.66 7.69
CA ALA A 63 -7.05 -6.25 7.37
C ALA A 63 -8.36 -5.46 7.50
N LEU A 64 -9.47 -5.95 6.97
CA LEU A 64 -10.77 -5.27 7.10
C LEU A 64 -11.21 -5.15 8.56
N LEU A 65 -11.07 -6.26 9.29
CA LEU A 65 -11.40 -6.35 10.70
C LEU A 65 -10.49 -5.47 11.58
N GLY A 66 -9.18 -5.55 11.38
CA GLY A 66 -8.21 -4.73 12.10
C GLY A 66 -8.37 -3.25 11.81
N ALA A 67 -8.63 -2.88 10.54
CA ALA A 67 -8.88 -1.50 10.15
C ALA A 67 -10.13 -0.94 10.85
N ARG A 68 -11.15 -1.76 11.06
CA ARG A 68 -12.37 -1.35 11.76
C ARG A 68 -12.17 -1.26 13.28
N TRP A 69 -11.61 -2.28 13.91
CA TRP A 69 -11.56 -2.29 15.38
C TRP A 69 -10.49 -1.38 15.97
N LEU A 70 -9.42 -1.09 15.24
CA LEU A 70 -8.39 -0.15 15.70
C LEU A 70 -8.73 1.33 15.44
N THR A 71 -9.92 1.66 14.91
CA THR A 71 -10.47 3.03 14.96
C THR A 71 -11.30 3.30 16.21
N LEU A 72 -11.88 2.27 16.83
CA LEU A 72 -12.80 2.43 17.96
C LEU A 72 -12.20 3.15 19.17
N PRO A 73 -10.93 2.91 19.58
CA PRO A 73 -10.38 3.62 20.73
C PRO A 73 -10.34 5.13 20.53
N ALA A 74 -9.97 5.59 19.33
CA ALA A 74 -9.95 7.01 18.99
C ALA A 74 -11.38 7.57 18.92
N TYR A 75 -12.30 6.83 18.27
CA TYR A 75 -13.70 7.22 18.18
C TYR A 75 -14.36 7.37 19.55
N TRP A 76 -14.18 6.40 20.45
CA TRP A 76 -14.74 6.45 21.80
C TRP A 76 -14.09 7.51 22.68
N ALA A 77 -12.81 7.82 22.46
CA ALA A 77 -12.15 8.92 23.16
C ALA A 77 -12.75 10.29 22.77
N GLU A 78 -13.19 10.44 21.52
CA GLU A 78 -13.78 11.68 21.01
C GLU A 78 -15.29 11.79 21.29
N ASN A 79 -16.03 10.68 21.21
CA ASN A 79 -17.51 10.68 21.19
C ASN A 79 -18.16 9.98 22.41
N GLY A 80 -17.36 9.37 23.29
CA GLY A 80 -17.85 8.50 24.36
C GLY A 80 -18.07 7.04 23.89
N PHE A 81 -18.22 6.14 24.86
CA PHE A 81 -18.40 4.71 24.57
C PHE A 81 -19.79 4.46 23.94
N ASP A 82 -19.78 3.88 22.74
CA ASP A 82 -20.97 3.40 22.03
C ASP A 82 -20.73 1.98 21.52
N ALA A 83 -21.51 1.04 22.05
CA ALA A 83 -21.44 -0.37 21.66
C ALA A 83 -21.99 -0.63 20.25
N GLY A 84 -22.87 0.24 19.73
CA GLY A 84 -23.40 0.13 18.37
C GLY A 84 -22.30 0.26 17.31
N GLU A 85 -21.24 0.99 17.63
CA GLU A 85 -20.12 1.24 16.72
C GLU A 85 -19.28 -0.03 16.46
N LEU A 86 -19.37 -1.06 17.31
CA LEU A 86 -18.70 -2.36 17.13
C LEU A 86 -19.14 -3.10 15.85
N ILE A 87 -20.39 -2.91 15.44
CA ILE A 87 -21.00 -3.58 14.28
C ILE A 87 -21.27 -2.63 13.11
N ASN A 88 -21.12 -1.33 13.33
CA ASN A 88 -21.23 -0.34 12.26
C ASN A 88 -20.09 -0.57 11.26
N ILE A 89 -20.43 -0.59 9.97
CA ILE A 89 -19.49 -0.81 8.85
C ILE A 89 -19.27 0.52 8.10
N GLY A 90 -20.00 1.57 8.45
CA GLY A 90 -19.79 2.93 7.98
C GLY A 90 -18.69 3.65 8.76
N GLY A 91 -18.16 4.72 8.17
CA GLY A 91 -17.23 5.64 8.83
C GLY A 91 -15.76 5.36 8.54
N ASN A 92 -14.89 5.86 9.43
CA ASN A 92 -13.44 5.87 9.23
C ASN A 92 -12.82 4.50 9.53
N TYR A 93 -11.73 4.20 8.81
CA TYR A 93 -10.96 2.97 8.92
C TYR A 93 -9.49 3.27 9.19
N SER A 94 -8.88 2.51 10.09
CA SER A 94 -7.49 2.70 10.51
C SER A 94 -6.57 1.95 9.56
N ILE A 95 -5.73 2.68 8.83
CA ILE A 95 -4.73 2.08 7.94
C ILE A 95 -3.75 1.20 8.75
N LEU A 96 -3.27 1.70 9.90
CA LEU A 96 -2.41 0.93 10.80
C LEU A 96 -3.12 -0.32 11.32
N GLY A 97 -4.42 -0.21 11.58
CA GLY A 97 -5.24 -1.34 11.96
C GLY A 97 -5.35 -2.40 10.88
N GLY A 98 -5.49 -1.97 9.63
CA GLY A 98 -5.51 -2.85 8.48
C GLY A 98 -4.18 -3.60 8.31
N PHE A 99 -3.05 -2.92 8.46
CA PHE A 99 -1.74 -3.57 8.42
C PHE A 99 -1.58 -4.58 9.56
N ALA A 100 -1.86 -4.19 10.80
CA ALA A 100 -1.69 -5.06 11.97
C ALA A 100 -2.59 -6.30 11.88
N GLY A 101 -3.87 -6.11 11.56
CA GLY A 101 -4.83 -7.20 11.42
C GLY A 101 -4.51 -8.13 10.26
N GLY A 102 -4.12 -7.57 9.10
CA GLY A 102 -3.79 -8.37 7.92
C GLY A 102 -2.50 -9.19 8.09
N ILE A 103 -1.44 -8.59 8.63
CA ILE A 103 -0.20 -9.30 8.95
C ILE A 103 -0.46 -10.37 10.01
N GLY A 104 -1.17 -10.02 11.08
CA GLY A 104 -1.49 -10.93 12.18
C GLY A 104 -2.27 -12.16 11.71
N ALA A 105 -3.39 -11.96 11.01
CA ALA A 105 -4.23 -13.05 10.52
C ALA A 105 -3.53 -13.88 9.44
N GLY A 106 -2.77 -13.24 8.54
CA GLY A 106 -1.99 -13.94 7.52
C GLY A 106 -0.90 -14.83 8.12
N VAL A 107 -0.12 -14.32 9.07
CA VAL A 107 0.93 -15.10 9.76
C VAL A 107 0.33 -16.22 10.59
N TRP A 108 -0.77 -15.96 11.31
CA TRP A 108 -1.50 -16.98 12.04
C TRP A 108 -1.95 -18.11 11.11
N ARG A 109 -2.59 -17.77 9.98
CA ARG A 109 -3.07 -18.76 9.02
C ARG A 109 -1.92 -19.54 8.39
N ALA A 110 -0.84 -18.86 8.03
CA ALA A 110 0.34 -19.51 7.46
C ALA A 110 0.94 -20.54 8.42
N ARG A 111 1.06 -20.20 9.70
CA ARG A 111 1.53 -21.14 10.73
C ARG A 111 0.60 -22.34 10.92
N ARG A 112 -0.72 -22.13 10.87
CA ARG A 112 -1.72 -23.21 11.00
C ARG A 112 -1.70 -24.18 9.82
N LEU A 113 -1.20 -23.75 8.67
CA LEU A 113 -1.15 -24.53 7.43
C LEU A 113 0.26 -25.04 7.09
N GLY A 114 1.23 -24.91 7.99
CA GLY A 114 2.62 -25.29 7.70
C GLY A 114 3.26 -24.51 6.54
N LEU A 115 2.66 -23.39 6.12
CA LEU A 115 3.11 -22.64 4.95
C LEU A 115 4.45 -21.97 5.22
N ARG A 116 5.41 -22.16 4.30
CA ARG A 116 6.73 -21.53 4.35
C ARG A 116 6.61 -20.05 4.04
N LEU A 117 6.77 -19.21 5.07
CA LEU A 117 6.61 -17.75 4.96
C LEU A 117 7.59 -17.10 3.98
N GLY A 118 8.84 -17.55 3.93
CA GLY A 118 9.88 -16.95 3.07
C GLY A 118 9.48 -16.85 1.59
N PRO A 119 9.18 -17.99 0.92
CA PRO A 119 8.71 -17.96 -0.46
C PRO A 119 7.42 -17.14 -0.65
N ALA A 120 6.50 -17.17 0.32
CA ALA A 120 5.23 -16.45 0.25
C ALA A 120 5.38 -14.92 0.35
N VAL A 121 6.22 -14.42 1.26
CA VAL A 121 6.45 -12.97 1.38
C VAL A 121 7.26 -12.44 0.19
N ASP A 122 8.16 -13.24 -0.39
CA ASP A 122 8.89 -12.85 -1.60
C ASP A 122 7.95 -12.64 -2.79
N VAL A 123 6.99 -13.53 -3.03
CA VAL A 123 5.99 -13.32 -4.10
C VAL A 123 5.03 -12.18 -3.76
N ALA A 124 4.73 -11.97 -2.47
CA ALA A 124 3.92 -10.85 -2.01
C ALA A 124 4.60 -9.49 -2.28
N ALA A 125 5.92 -9.40 -2.31
CA ALA A 125 6.64 -8.17 -2.65
C ALA A 125 6.24 -7.61 -4.03
N PHE A 126 6.10 -8.48 -5.04
CA PHE A 126 5.56 -8.09 -6.34
C PHE A 126 4.09 -7.68 -6.25
N GLY A 127 3.30 -8.45 -5.51
CA GLY A 127 1.87 -8.17 -5.32
C GLY A 127 1.63 -6.80 -4.68
N LEU A 128 2.44 -6.42 -3.70
CA LEU A 128 2.38 -5.13 -3.03
C LEU A 128 2.79 -3.98 -3.94
N ALA A 129 3.82 -4.17 -4.78
CA ALA A 129 4.20 -3.17 -5.79
C ALA A 129 3.08 -2.98 -6.85
N ILE A 130 2.52 -4.08 -7.36
CA ILE A 130 1.36 -4.04 -8.28
C ILE A 130 0.17 -3.34 -7.62
N GLY A 131 -0.17 -3.73 -6.40
CA GLY A 131 -1.27 -3.16 -5.64
C GLY A 131 -1.10 -1.66 -5.42
N THR A 132 0.14 -1.20 -5.17
CA THR A 132 0.44 0.23 -5.06
C THR A 132 0.21 0.95 -6.39
N VAL A 133 0.76 0.44 -7.49
CA VAL A 133 0.60 1.06 -8.82
C VAL A 133 -0.87 1.14 -9.21
N VAL A 134 -1.60 0.03 -9.12
CA VAL A 134 -3.01 -0.04 -9.52
C VAL A 134 -3.90 0.75 -8.57
N GLY A 135 -3.66 0.68 -7.26
CA GLY A 135 -4.41 1.45 -6.27
C GLY A 135 -4.30 2.96 -6.49
N ARG A 136 -3.10 3.45 -6.84
CA ARG A 136 -2.90 4.88 -7.13
C ARG A 136 -3.69 5.36 -8.35
N ILE A 137 -4.10 4.49 -9.28
CA ILE A 137 -4.99 4.89 -10.39
C ILE A 137 -6.32 5.42 -9.86
N GLY A 138 -6.86 4.83 -8.79
CA GLY A 138 -8.07 5.32 -8.13
C GLY A 138 -7.87 6.72 -7.56
N ASP A 139 -6.77 6.94 -6.84
CA ASP A 139 -6.44 8.24 -6.27
C ASP A 139 -6.27 9.32 -7.34
N LEU A 140 -5.62 8.98 -8.45
CA LEU A 140 -5.49 9.87 -9.60
C LEU A 140 -6.88 10.22 -10.14
N ALA A 141 -7.73 9.22 -10.38
CA ALA A 141 -9.05 9.43 -10.97
C ALA A 141 -9.94 10.40 -10.18
N ILE A 142 -9.89 10.36 -8.84
CA ILE A 142 -10.68 11.26 -7.98
C ILE A 142 -9.88 12.48 -7.49
N VAL A 143 -8.64 12.63 -7.93
CA VAL A 143 -7.73 13.71 -7.52
C VAL A 143 -7.59 13.76 -5.99
N GLU A 144 -7.16 12.63 -5.44
CA GLU A 144 -6.86 12.45 -4.04
C GLU A 144 -5.35 12.59 -3.77
N HIS A 145 -4.96 12.69 -2.48
CA HIS A 145 -3.56 12.69 -2.05
C HIS A 145 -2.70 13.79 -2.70
N LEU A 146 -3.26 14.99 -2.89
CA LEU A 146 -2.47 16.17 -3.21
C LEU A 146 -1.57 16.55 -2.03
N GLY A 147 -0.35 16.96 -2.35
CA GLY A 147 0.59 17.60 -1.44
C GLY A 147 0.51 19.13 -1.54
N GLY A 148 1.47 19.83 -0.96
CA GLY A 148 1.43 21.29 -0.91
C GLY A 148 1.63 22.00 -2.23
N PRO A 149 1.43 23.33 -2.24
CA PRO A 149 1.59 24.16 -3.42
C PRO A 149 2.97 23.98 -4.06
N THR A 150 3.03 23.88 -5.38
CA THR A 150 4.27 23.59 -6.10
C THR A 150 4.38 24.32 -7.43
N ARG A 151 5.62 24.40 -7.92
CA ARG A 151 5.95 24.84 -9.29
C ARG A 151 6.55 23.71 -10.12
N PHE A 152 6.51 22.49 -9.60
CA PHE A 152 7.07 21.32 -10.26
C PHE A 152 6.27 20.94 -11.52
N ALA A 153 6.95 20.44 -12.55
CA ALA A 153 6.34 20.11 -13.85
C ALA A 153 5.36 18.92 -13.80
N LEU A 154 5.40 18.11 -12.74
CA LEU A 154 4.40 17.08 -12.47
C LEU A 154 3.44 17.51 -11.35
N GLY A 155 3.24 18.83 -11.19
CA GLY A 155 2.21 19.39 -10.34
C GLY A 155 0.83 19.20 -10.97
N TYR A 156 -0.17 19.06 -10.12
CA TYR A 156 -1.57 18.98 -10.50
C TYR A 156 -2.26 20.34 -10.34
N GLY A 157 -2.84 20.85 -11.41
CA GLY A 157 -3.59 22.11 -11.42
C GLY A 157 -5.09 21.88 -11.26
N ILE A 158 -5.68 22.39 -10.19
CA ILE A 158 -7.13 22.38 -9.98
C ILE A 158 -7.73 23.54 -10.79
N ARG A 159 -8.74 23.30 -11.63
CA ARG A 159 -9.44 24.36 -12.38
C ARG A 159 -10.76 24.73 -11.69
N PRO A 160 -11.30 25.93 -11.94
CA PRO A 160 -12.60 26.31 -11.42
C PRO A 160 -13.69 25.30 -11.81
N GLY A 161 -14.52 24.92 -10.83
CA GLY A 161 -15.60 23.94 -11.02
C GLY A 161 -15.17 22.47 -11.00
N TYR A 162 -13.92 22.15 -10.64
CA TYR A 162 -13.52 20.78 -10.32
C TYR A 162 -14.06 20.38 -8.95
N ASP A 163 -14.60 19.15 -8.87
CA ASP A 163 -15.09 18.47 -7.67
C ASP A 163 -14.06 17.40 -7.27
N VAL A 164 -13.13 17.75 -6.38
CA VAL A 164 -12.00 16.88 -6.01
C VAL A 164 -12.41 15.92 -4.87
N ALA A 165 -11.51 15.02 -4.46
CA ALA A 165 -11.81 14.12 -3.35
C ALA A 165 -12.20 14.91 -2.06
N PRO A 166 -13.16 14.43 -1.24
CA PRO A 166 -13.72 15.14 -0.06
C PRO A 166 -12.72 15.76 0.91
N GLN A 167 -11.53 15.17 1.01
CA GLN A 167 -10.44 15.67 1.86
C GLN A 167 -9.76 16.94 1.32
N HIS A 168 -10.06 17.33 0.08
CA HIS A 168 -9.47 18.45 -0.65
C HIS A 168 -10.50 19.52 -1.06
N ASP A 169 -11.76 19.45 -0.61
CA ASP A 169 -12.84 20.40 -0.93
C ASP A 169 -12.41 21.87 -0.79
N ARG A 170 -11.59 22.17 0.22
CA ARG A 170 -11.09 23.53 0.47
C ARG A 170 -10.15 24.08 -0.62
N LEU A 171 -9.66 23.23 -1.52
CA LEU A 171 -8.77 23.60 -2.61
C LEU A 171 -9.55 23.97 -3.88
N GLU A 172 -10.85 23.74 -3.89
CA GLU A 172 -11.76 24.08 -4.98
C GLU A 172 -12.00 25.60 -5.05
N CYS A 173 -12.36 26.08 -6.25
CA CYS A 173 -12.67 27.49 -6.45
C CYS A 173 -13.68 27.68 -7.58
N VAL A 174 -14.36 28.84 -7.56
CA VAL A 174 -15.27 29.28 -8.64
C VAL A 174 -14.55 30.20 -9.62
N THR A 175 -13.47 30.84 -9.21
CA THR A 175 -12.66 31.75 -10.05
C THR A 175 -11.18 31.44 -9.87
N ALA A 176 -10.44 31.38 -10.99
CA ALA A 176 -9.03 31.04 -10.97
C ALA A 176 -8.21 32.08 -10.20
N THR A 177 -7.22 31.61 -9.42
CA THR A 177 -6.37 32.45 -8.56
C THR A 177 -4.92 32.50 -9.06
N VAL A 178 -4.48 31.50 -9.83
CA VAL A 178 -3.14 31.40 -10.40
C VAL A 178 -3.23 30.95 -11.86
N GLY A 179 -3.18 31.91 -12.79
CA GLY A 179 -3.38 31.64 -14.21
C GLY A 179 -4.80 31.11 -14.48
N GLU A 180 -4.90 29.89 -14.98
CA GLU A 180 -6.19 29.21 -15.23
C GLU A 180 -6.61 28.28 -14.07
N PHE A 181 -5.86 28.26 -12.97
CA PHE A 181 -6.03 27.29 -11.88
C PHE A 181 -6.44 27.96 -10.56
N CYS A 182 -7.15 27.22 -9.71
CA CYS A 182 -7.35 27.51 -8.29
C CYS A 182 -6.05 27.37 -7.48
N GLY A 183 -5.12 26.56 -7.98
CA GLY A 183 -3.82 26.29 -7.38
C GLY A 183 -3.13 25.14 -8.10
N ILE A 184 -1.81 25.05 -7.92
CA ILE A 184 -0.99 23.96 -8.45
C ILE A 184 -0.32 23.26 -7.27
N TYR A 185 -0.55 21.95 -7.16
CA TYR A 185 -0.21 21.16 -5.98
C TYR A 185 0.66 19.96 -6.34
N HIS A 186 1.47 19.48 -5.40
CA HIS A 186 2.24 18.26 -5.59
C HIS A 186 1.29 17.07 -5.83
N HIS A 187 1.51 16.33 -6.92
CA HIS A 187 0.70 15.16 -7.26
C HIS A 187 1.26 13.91 -6.58
N ALA A 188 1.17 13.83 -5.23
CA ALA A 188 1.87 12.80 -4.48
C ALA A 188 1.43 11.36 -4.84
N ALA A 189 0.14 11.15 -5.16
CA ALA A 189 -0.33 9.86 -5.71
C ALA A 189 0.38 9.47 -7.02
N LEU A 190 0.63 10.43 -7.92
CA LEU A 190 1.38 10.19 -9.16
C LEU A 190 2.82 9.82 -8.85
N TYR A 191 3.47 10.53 -7.93
CA TYR A 191 4.85 10.24 -7.54
C TYR A 191 4.95 8.85 -6.93
N ASP A 192 4.01 8.49 -6.04
CA ASP A 192 3.91 7.15 -5.45
C ASP A 192 3.75 6.06 -6.52
N MET A 193 2.87 6.28 -7.50
CA MET A 193 2.62 5.34 -8.59
C MET A 193 3.87 5.11 -9.44
N LEU A 194 4.56 6.20 -9.83
CA LEU A 194 5.75 6.13 -10.65
C LEU A 194 6.91 5.43 -9.91
N VAL A 195 7.14 5.79 -8.65
CA VAL A 195 8.22 5.17 -7.85
C VAL A 195 7.90 3.71 -7.53
N ALA A 196 6.63 3.35 -7.33
CA ALA A 196 6.20 1.96 -7.18
C ALA A 196 6.34 1.15 -8.48
N ALA A 197 6.08 1.75 -9.64
CA ALA A 197 6.29 1.11 -10.93
C ALA A 197 7.78 0.86 -11.19
N VAL A 198 8.65 1.81 -10.83
CA VAL A 198 10.11 1.61 -10.86
C VAL A 198 10.52 0.50 -9.88
N CYS A 199 9.95 0.45 -8.68
CA CYS A 199 10.18 -0.63 -7.73
C CYS A 199 9.83 -1.99 -8.34
N PHE A 200 8.63 -2.12 -8.91
CA PHE A 200 8.21 -3.34 -9.58
C PHE A 200 9.18 -3.76 -10.68
N GLY A 201 9.58 -2.82 -11.55
CA GLY A 201 10.58 -3.06 -12.59
C GLY A 201 11.94 -3.49 -12.05
N PHE A 202 12.39 -2.87 -10.95
CA PHE A 202 13.62 -3.22 -10.26
C PHE A 202 13.57 -4.62 -9.64
N LEU A 203 12.51 -4.97 -8.92
CA LEU A 203 12.31 -6.31 -8.37
C LEU A 203 12.25 -7.36 -9.48
N TYR A 204 11.57 -7.04 -10.58
CA TYR A 204 11.49 -7.92 -11.75
C TYR A 204 12.86 -8.14 -12.38
N TRP A 205 13.61 -7.06 -12.61
CA TRP A 205 14.98 -7.15 -13.12
C TRP A 205 15.88 -7.96 -12.19
N LEU A 206 15.77 -7.74 -10.87
CA LEU A 206 16.57 -8.44 -9.88
C LEU A 206 16.32 -9.96 -9.92
N VAL A 207 15.06 -10.39 -9.99
CA VAL A 207 14.70 -11.81 -9.98
C VAL A 207 14.93 -12.49 -11.33
N PHE A 208 14.66 -11.82 -12.45
CA PHE A 208 14.61 -12.47 -13.77
C PHE A 208 15.78 -12.13 -14.70
N ARG A 209 16.57 -11.10 -14.42
CA ARG A 209 17.60 -10.60 -15.35
C ARG A 209 18.98 -10.39 -14.73
N SER A 210 19.07 -10.06 -13.45
CA SER A 210 20.32 -9.63 -12.83
C SER A 210 21.33 -10.78 -12.57
N GLY A 211 20.85 -12.02 -12.46
CA GLY A 211 21.65 -13.17 -12.03
C GLY A 211 21.98 -13.18 -10.53
N VAL A 212 21.51 -12.20 -9.75
CA VAL A 212 21.71 -12.13 -8.29
C VAL A 212 20.96 -13.26 -7.59
N ARG A 213 21.67 -13.97 -6.72
CA ARG A 213 21.14 -15.07 -5.92
C ARG A 213 20.64 -14.57 -4.57
N LEU A 214 19.35 -14.28 -4.49
CA LEU A 214 18.69 -13.90 -3.23
C LEU A 214 18.39 -15.13 -2.36
N ARG A 215 18.27 -14.92 -1.06
CA ARG A 215 17.77 -15.89 -0.08
C ARG A 215 16.32 -15.59 0.26
N TYR A 216 15.59 -16.60 0.73
CA TYR A 216 14.16 -16.45 1.02
C TYR A 216 13.85 -15.28 1.97
N GLY A 217 12.89 -14.45 1.61
CA GLY A 217 12.47 -13.25 2.32
C GLY A 217 13.32 -12.00 2.04
N GLN A 218 14.47 -12.12 1.38
CA GLN A 218 15.30 -10.95 1.03
C GLN A 218 14.64 -10.07 -0.04
N LEU A 219 13.84 -10.64 -0.94
CA LEU A 219 13.12 -9.85 -1.94
C LEU A 219 12.06 -8.96 -1.27
N PHE A 220 11.33 -9.53 -0.30
CA PHE A 220 10.42 -8.76 0.53
C PHE A 220 11.13 -7.66 1.33
N ALA A 221 12.29 -7.96 1.91
CA ALA A 221 13.08 -6.99 2.66
C ALA A 221 13.56 -5.81 1.79
N ILE A 222 13.91 -6.07 0.52
CA ILE A 222 14.23 -5.04 -0.47
C ILE A 222 13.00 -4.17 -0.75
N TRP A 223 11.84 -4.78 -1.01
CA TRP A 223 10.59 -4.04 -1.22
C TRP A 223 10.23 -3.18 -0.01
N MET A 224 10.33 -3.72 1.20
CA MET A 224 10.05 -3.00 2.44
C MET A 224 10.97 -1.80 2.62
N THR A 225 12.26 -1.98 2.30
CA THR A 225 13.25 -0.89 2.31
C THR A 225 12.88 0.19 1.30
N TRP A 226 12.58 -0.22 0.07
CA TRP A 226 12.19 0.69 -1.00
C TRP A 226 10.93 1.48 -0.64
N TYR A 227 9.88 0.80 -0.19
CA TYR A 227 8.61 1.41 0.19
C TYR A 227 8.79 2.41 1.34
N GLY A 228 9.58 2.06 2.36
CA GLY A 228 9.92 2.96 3.45
C GLY A 228 10.64 4.22 2.97
N LEU A 229 11.65 4.08 2.11
CA LEU A 229 12.36 5.24 1.54
C LEU A 229 11.45 6.09 0.65
N GLN A 230 10.67 5.46 -0.23
CA GLN A 230 9.68 6.13 -1.07
C GLN A 230 8.72 6.98 -0.21
N ARG A 231 8.15 6.37 0.83
CA ARG A 231 7.22 7.04 1.75
C ARG A 231 7.88 8.21 2.46
N PHE A 232 9.10 8.02 2.96
CA PHE A 232 9.85 9.06 3.65
C PHE A 232 10.07 10.30 2.78
N PHE A 233 10.50 10.11 1.52
CA PHE A 233 10.77 11.23 0.61
C PHE A 233 9.51 11.92 0.08
N ILE A 234 8.47 11.14 -0.29
CA ILE A 234 7.23 11.72 -0.82
C ILE A 234 6.49 12.51 0.25
N ASP A 235 6.57 12.12 1.52
CA ASP A 235 5.88 12.82 2.61
C ASP A 235 6.39 14.27 2.83
N PHE A 236 7.62 14.60 2.42
CA PHE A 236 8.09 16.00 2.37
C PHE A 236 7.25 16.88 1.45
N THR A 237 6.64 16.31 0.42
CA THR A 237 5.73 17.06 -0.47
C THR A 237 4.38 17.31 0.19
N ARG A 238 4.01 16.56 1.23
CA ARG A 238 2.72 16.64 1.94
C ARG A 238 2.74 17.61 3.12
N LEU A 239 3.91 17.80 3.74
CA LEU A 239 4.15 18.75 4.83
C LEU A 239 3.71 20.20 4.54
N ALA A 240 3.59 20.59 3.27
CA ALA A 240 3.18 21.93 2.86
C ALA A 240 1.65 22.16 2.83
N LEU A 241 0.82 21.18 3.19
CA LEU A 241 -0.61 21.36 3.46
C LEU A 241 -0.90 21.20 4.96
N ASP A 242 -1.25 22.30 5.64
CA ASP A 242 -1.71 22.28 7.04
C ASP A 242 -3.07 21.57 7.27
N VAL A 243 -3.74 21.02 6.23
CA VAL A 243 -4.85 20.07 6.44
C VAL A 243 -4.34 18.65 6.48
N GLY A 244 -4.64 17.97 7.58
CA GLY A 244 -4.51 16.52 7.66
C GLY A 244 -3.08 16.00 7.58
N GLY A 245 -2.07 16.87 7.71
CA GLY A 245 -0.69 16.46 7.90
C GLY A 245 -0.56 15.63 9.18
N ASP A 246 0.13 14.49 9.07
CA ASP A 246 0.40 13.64 10.23
C ASP A 246 1.13 14.46 11.31
N ARG A 247 0.72 14.27 12.58
CA ARG A 247 1.32 15.00 13.71
C ARG A 247 2.84 14.88 13.63
N THR A 248 3.53 15.99 13.86
CA THR A 248 4.99 16.01 13.87
C THR A 248 5.51 15.52 15.22
N LEU A 249 6.62 14.79 15.17
CA LEU A 249 7.43 14.43 16.31
C LEU A 249 8.84 14.95 16.06
N GLY A 250 9.15 16.12 16.63
CA GLY A 250 10.37 16.87 16.32
C GLY A 250 10.32 17.44 14.90
N ALA A 251 11.35 17.16 14.09
CA ALA A 251 11.47 17.69 12.73
C ALA A 251 10.75 16.87 11.65
N LEU A 252 10.17 15.72 11.99
CA LEU A 252 9.55 14.78 11.05
C LEU A 252 8.12 14.41 11.46
N THR A 253 7.29 14.02 10.50
CA THR A 253 5.93 13.49 10.72
C THR A 253 5.95 12.05 11.27
N TRP A 254 4.84 11.60 11.87
CA TRP A 254 4.69 10.18 12.25
C TRP A 254 4.78 9.23 11.06
N SER A 255 4.28 9.62 9.88
CA SER A 255 4.44 8.87 8.65
C SER A 255 5.91 8.76 8.24
N GLN A 256 6.69 9.84 8.34
CA GLN A 256 8.13 9.81 8.07
C GLN A 256 8.88 8.91 9.05
N TRP A 257 8.57 8.98 10.35
CA TRP A 257 9.18 8.10 11.35
C TRP A 257 8.87 6.62 11.10
N SER A 258 7.60 6.30 10.82
CA SER A 258 7.21 4.92 10.51
C SER A 258 7.79 4.43 9.19
N ALA A 259 7.91 5.30 8.18
CA ALA A 259 8.57 5.01 6.91
C ALA A 259 10.07 4.75 7.08
N LEU A 260 10.76 5.55 7.90
CA LEU A 260 12.16 5.33 8.23
C LEU A 260 12.37 4.03 9.02
N ALA A 261 11.49 3.75 9.98
CA ALA A 261 11.52 2.49 10.73
C ALA A 261 11.30 1.28 9.80
N ALA A 262 10.40 1.38 8.83
CA ALA A 262 10.21 0.36 7.81
C ALA A 262 11.45 0.19 6.93
N ALA A 263 12.09 1.31 6.52
CA ALA A 263 13.31 1.26 5.72
C ALA A 263 14.46 0.57 6.45
N VAL A 264 14.75 1.00 7.69
CA VAL A 264 15.80 0.43 8.54
C VAL A 264 15.49 -1.03 8.89
N GLY A 265 14.22 -1.33 9.22
CA GLY A 265 13.75 -2.69 9.48
C GLY A 265 13.92 -3.61 8.27
N GLY A 266 13.66 -3.11 7.06
CA GLY A 266 13.90 -3.82 5.81
C GLY A 266 15.38 -4.15 5.61
N VAL A 267 16.28 -3.20 5.83
CA VAL A 267 17.74 -3.45 5.76
C VAL A 267 18.17 -4.48 6.80
N GLY A 268 17.72 -4.34 8.05
CA GLY A 268 18.01 -5.30 9.12
C GLY A 268 17.51 -6.71 8.78
N LEU A 269 16.30 -6.81 8.26
CA LEU A 269 15.70 -8.06 7.81
C LEU A 269 16.50 -8.68 6.65
N PHE A 270 16.91 -7.88 5.67
CA PHE A 270 17.73 -8.34 4.55
C PHE A 270 19.05 -8.97 5.01
N LEU A 271 19.76 -8.30 5.93
CA LEU A 271 21.03 -8.78 6.48
C LEU A 271 20.85 -10.02 7.36
N TRP A 272 19.78 -10.06 8.16
CA TRP A 272 19.49 -11.18 9.05
C TRP A 272 19.10 -12.45 8.27
N LEU A 273 18.19 -12.32 7.32
CA LEU A 273 17.78 -13.43 6.43
C LEU A 273 18.95 -13.88 5.56
N GLY A 274 19.82 -12.94 5.15
CA GLY A 274 21.02 -13.21 4.38
C GLY A 274 21.98 -14.22 5.04
N LYS A 275 21.98 -14.28 6.37
CA LYS A 275 22.84 -15.18 7.15
C LYS A 275 22.19 -16.54 7.45
N ARG A 276 20.85 -16.62 7.39
CA ARG A 276 20.08 -17.77 7.91
C ARG A 276 19.38 -18.59 6.84
N ASN A 277 18.84 -17.93 5.82
CA ASN A 277 17.95 -18.59 4.88
C ASN A 277 18.72 -19.17 3.69
N PRO A 278 18.26 -20.30 3.14
CA PRO A 278 18.85 -20.86 1.94
C PRO A 278 18.66 -19.91 0.74
N VAL A 279 19.53 -20.06 -0.26
CA VAL A 279 19.41 -19.34 -1.53
C VAL A 279 18.17 -19.84 -2.28
N VAL A 280 17.45 -18.96 -2.94
CA VAL A 280 16.31 -19.32 -3.78
C VAL A 280 16.82 -20.05 -5.02
N THR A 281 16.53 -21.36 -5.10
CA THR A 281 16.84 -22.21 -6.26
C THR A 281 15.71 -23.22 -6.48
N PRO A 282 15.55 -23.80 -7.69
CA PRO A 282 14.56 -24.85 -7.93
C PRO A 282 14.73 -26.10 -7.05
N GLU A 283 15.95 -26.38 -6.59
CA GLU A 283 16.23 -27.45 -5.64
C GLU A 283 15.70 -27.12 -4.24
N ASN A 284 16.00 -25.92 -3.73
CA ASN A 284 15.52 -25.48 -2.42
C ASN A 284 14.01 -25.23 -2.40
N ASP A 285 13.41 -24.81 -3.53
CA ASP A 285 11.96 -24.69 -3.68
C ASP A 285 11.30 -26.06 -3.57
N ARG A 286 11.83 -27.10 -4.24
CA ARG A 286 11.35 -28.48 -4.11
C ARG A 286 11.50 -29.02 -2.69
N ALA A 287 12.65 -28.79 -2.05
CA ALA A 287 12.88 -29.23 -0.67
C ALA A 287 11.90 -28.57 0.32
N GLN A 288 11.62 -27.27 0.17
CA GLN A 288 10.67 -26.56 1.02
C GLN A 288 9.21 -26.93 0.74
N GLY A 289 8.86 -27.21 -0.53
CA GLY A 289 7.54 -27.70 -0.90
C GLY A 289 7.25 -29.10 -0.35
N ALA A 290 8.20 -30.02 -0.47
CA ALA A 290 8.06 -31.39 0.05
C ALA A 290 7.93 -31.43 1.58
N ALA A 291 8.69 -30.59 2.30
CA ALA A 291 8.63 -30.50 3.75
C ALA A 291 7.28 -29.99 4.29
N ALA A 292 6.49 -29.27 3.49
CA ALA A 292 5.15 -28.83 3.89
C ALA A 292 4.10 -29.96 3.83
N HIS A 293 4.33 -31.01 3.03
CA HIS A 293 3.40 -32.14 2.90
C HIS A 293 3.60 -33.25 3.94
N HIS A 294 4.74 -33.25 4.64
CA HIS A 294 5.06 -34.28 5.65
C HIS A 294 4.55 -33.96 7.06
N GLU A 295 4.12 -32.72 7.34
CA GLU A 295 3.56 -32.33 8.65
C GLU A 295 2.05 -32.63 8.78
N ASP A 296 1.39 -33.04 7.68
CA ASP A 296 -0.05 -33.33 7.60
C ASP A 296 -0.40 -34.84 7.52
N GLY A 297 0.58 -35.73 7.69
CA GLY A 297 0.40 -37.19 7.70
C GLY A 297 0.73 -37.81 9.05
#